data_AF-C4YUM5-F1
#
_entry.id   AF-C4YUM5-F1
#
_cell.length_a   1.000
_cell.length_b   1.000
_cell.length_c   1.000
_cell.angle_alpha   90.00
_cell.angle_beta   90.00
_cell.angle_gamma   90.00
#
_symmetry.space_group_name_H-M   'P 1'
#
loop_
_entity.id
_entity.type
_entity.pdbx_description
1 polymer ?
#
loop_
_entity_poly.entity_id
_entity_poly.type
_entity_poly.pdbx_seq_one_letter_code
_entity_poly.pdbx_strand_id
1 'polypeptide(L)' 'MEAKDNAYLGINYNLEGKICKLTVPNPPVVSQNPLWPALVMYHGQIYTLPVNSGHYNYITRVSYSKSR' A
#
# COMPACT_ATOMS: atom_id res chain seq x y z
N MET A 1 -11.78 16.27 -20.34
CA MET A 1 -10.49 15.78 -19.83
C MET A 1 -10.83 14.64 -18.89
N GLU A 2 -10.82 13.41 -19.39
CA GLU A 2 -11.15 12.25 -18.57
C GLU A 2 -10.17 12.20 -17.39
N ALA A 3 -10.69 12.26 -16.17
CA ALA A 3 -9.91 11.96 -14.99
C ALA A 3 -9.47 10.51 -15.15
N LYS A 4 -8.24 10.31 -15.63
CA LYS A 4 -7.65 8.98 -15.75
C LYS A 4 -7.78 8.34 -14.38
N ASP A 5 -8.53 7.24 -14.32
CA ASP A 5 -8.82 6.49 -13.11
C ASP A 5 -7.54 5.82 -12.62
N ASN A 6 -6.68 6.65 -12.02
CA ASN A 6 -5.34 6.30 -11.60
C ASN A 6 -5.42 5.83 -10.14
N ALA A 7 -5.22 4.54 -9.94
CA ALA A 7 -4.98 3.96 -8.63
C ALA A 7 -3.54 4.25 -8.16
N TYR A 8 -3.36 4.60 -6.88
CA TYR A 8 -2.04 4.84 -6.29
C TYR A 8 -1.90 4.25 -4.89
N LEU A 9 -0.65 3.93 -4.53
CA LEU A 9 -0.25 3.65 -3.16
C LEU A 9 0.06 5.00 -2.48
N GLY A 10 -0.76 5.41 -1.52
CA GLY A 10 -0.56 6.62 -0.75
C GLY A 10 0.07 6.34 0.61
N ILE A 11 1.22 6.94 0.91
CA ILE A 11 1.86 6.89 2.23
C ILE A 11 1.93 8.30 2.79
N ASN A 12 1.19 8.55 3.87
CA ASN A 12 1.16 9.85 4.53
C ASN A 12 2.05 9.83 5.78
N TYR A 13 2.80 10.92 5.95
CA TYR A 13 3.67 11.15 7.09
C TYR A 13 3.14 12.30 7.94
N ASN A 14 3.35 12.24 9.25
CA ASN A 14 3.13 13.39 10.13
C ASN A 14 4.36 14.32 10.12
N LEU A 15 4.27 15.44 10.83
CA LEU A 15 5.35 16.43 10.96
C LEU A 15 6.63 15.88 11.62
N GLU A 16 6.55 14.72 12.28
CA GLU A 16 7.70 14.03 12.87
C GLU A 16 8.38 13.06 11.89
N GLY A 17 7.93 12.99 10.64
CA GLY A 17 8.45 12.05 9.64
C GLY A 17 8.01 10.59 9.87
N LYS A 18 6.97 10.35 10.68
CA LYS A 18 6.43 9.00 10.93
C LYS A 18 5.22 8.73 10.06
N ILE A 19 5.12 7.51 9.53
CA ILE A 19 3.94 7.06 8.77
C ILE A 19 2.71 7.12 9.68
N CYS A 20 1.64 7.75 9.20
CA CYS A 20 0.38 7.90 9.92
C CYS A 20 -0.82 7.28 9.19
N LYS A 21 -0.78 7.20 7.86
CA LYS A 21 -1.88 6.65 7.06
C LYS A 21 -1.38 6.03 5.77
N LEU A 22 -1.78 4.78 5.55
CA LEU A 22 -1.61 4.05 4.31
C LEU A 22 -2.93 4.06 3.52
N THR A 23 -2.89 4.36 2.24
CA THR A 23 -4.05 4.35 1.34
C THR A 23 -3.75 3.44 0.15
N VAL A 24 -4.65 2.50 -0.11
CA VAL A 24 -4.62 1.59 -1.25
C VAL A 24 -6.01 1.52 -1.87
N PRO A 25 -6.14 1.35 -3.20
CA PRO A 25 -7.43 1.37 -3.88
C PRO A 25 -8.31 0.17 -3.51
N ASN A 26 -7.70 -0.98 -3.22
CA ASN A 26 -8.36 -2.21 -2.80
C ASN A 26 -7.47 -2.96 -1.80
N PRO A 27 -8.00 -3.96 -1.07
CA PRO A 27 -7.19 -4.83 -0.24
C PRO A 27 -6.02 -5.44 -1.04
N PRO A 28 -4.79 -5.34 -0.50
CA PRO A 28 -3.60 -5.88 -1.15
C PRO A 28 -3.61 -7.42 -1.13
N VAL A 29 -2.90 -8.01 -2.09
CA VAL A 29 -2.51 -9.43 -2.05
C VAL A 29 -1.01 -9.48 -1.79
N VAL A 30 -0.63 -9.94 -0.61
CA VAL A 30 0.77 -10.06 -0.17
C VAL A 30 1.23 -11.51 -0.25
N SER A 31 2.43 -11.72 -0.77
CA SER A 31 3.05 -13.05 -0.83
C SER A 31 3.70 -13.41 0.50
N GLN A 32 3.78 -14.72 0.78
CA GLN A 32 4.62 -15.25 1.86
C GLN A 32 6.11 -15.02 1.60
N ASN A 33 6.52 -14.93 0.34
CA ASN A 33 7.87 -14.51 -0.01
C ASN A 33 7.97 -12.98 0.10
N PRO A 34 8.74 -12.43 1.06
CA PRO A 34 8.79 -10.99 1.29
C PRO A 34 9.41 -10.20 0.14
N LEU A 35 10.20 -10.85 -0.74
CA LEU A 35 10.86 -10.22 -1.88
C LEU A 35 9.93 -10.06 -3.08
N TRP A 36 8.80 -10.77 -3.12
CA TRP A 36 7.84 -10.67 -4.21
C TRP A 36 7.02 -9.38 -4.12
N PRO A 37 6.61 -8.80 -5.26
CA PRO A 37 5.78 -7.60 -5.26
C PRO A 37 4.50 -7.81 -4.46
N ALA A 38 4.07 -6.78 -3.73
CA ALA A 38 2.71 -6.73 -3.25
C ALA A 38 1.80 -6.41 -4.44
N LEU A 39 0.63 -7.03 -4.50
CA LEU A 39 -0.30 -6.90 -5.62
C LEU A 39 -1.59 -6.23 -5.17
N VAL A 40 -2.35 -5.71 -6.13
CA VAL A 40 -3.68 -5.16 -5.89
C VAL A 40 -4.59 -5.49 -7.07
N MET A 41 -5.83 -5.84 -6.75
CA MET A 41 -6.85 -5.99 -7.78
C MET A 41 -7.47 -4.62 -8.08
N TYR A 42 -7.61 -4.26 -9.34
CA TYR A 42 -8.23 -3.01 -9.77
C TYR A 42 -8.89 -3.24 -11.13
N HIS A 43 -10.16 -2.85 -11.29
CA HIS A 43 -10.95 -3.12 -12.52
C HIS A 43 -10.87 -4.56 -13.04
N GLY A 44 -10.88 -5.54 -12.13
CA GLY A 44 -10.80 -6.97 -12.47
C GLY A 44 -9.43 -7.46 -12.96
N GLN A 45 -8.40 -6.61 -12.94
CA GLN A 45 -7.02 -6.96 -13.27
C GLN A 45 -6.10 -6.88 -12.04
N ILE A 46 -5.00 -7.63 -12.08
CA ILE A 46 -3.98 -7.63 -11.03
C ILE A 46 -2.85 -6.68 -11.43
N TYR A 47 -2.55 -5.73 -10.56
CA TYR A 47 -1.44 -4.79 -10.71
C TYR A 47 -0.41 -4.98 -9.60
N THR A 48 0.83 -4.61 -9.88
CA THR A 48 1.88 -4.54 -8.88
C THR A 48 1.81 -3.20 -8.14
N LEU A 49 1.96 -3.25 -6.81
CA LEU A 49 2.26 -2.07 -6.02
C LEU A 49 3.76 -1.75 -6.16
N PRO A 50 4.18 -0.49 -6.03
CA PRO A 50 5.58 -0.09 -6.09
C PRO A 50 6.36 -0.45 -4.80
N VAL A 51 6.01 -1.56 -4.16
CA VAL A 51 6.64 -2.10 -2.94
C VAL A 51 6.56 -3.63 -2.97
N ASN A 52 7.53 -4.29 -2.32
CA ASN A 52 7.45 -5.72 -2.09
C ASN A 52 6.55 -6.07 -0.89
N SER A 53 6.21 -7.35 -0.76
CA SER A 53 5.30 -7.87 0.26
C SER A 53 5.84 -7.65 1.68
N GLY A 54 7.15 -7.79 1.88
CA GLY A 54 7.79 -7.53 3.17
C GLY A 54 7.69 -6.06 3.59
N HIS A 55 8.01 -5.14 2.67
CA HIS A 55 7.94 -3.71 2.89
C HIS A 55 6.48 -3.26 3.11
N TYR A 56 5.53 -3.82 2.35
CA TYR A 56 4.11 -3.56 2.54
C TYR A 56 3.63 -3.93 3.94
N ASN A 57 4.02 -5.10 4.45
CA ASN A 57 3.68 -5.54 5.79
C ASN A 57 4.30 -4.63 6.87
N TYR A 58 5.55 -4.18 6.65
CA TYR A 58 6.21 -3.23 7.54
C TYR A 58 5.44 -1.89 7.61
N ILE A 59 5.16 -1.25 6.47
CA ILE A 59 4.44 0.04 6.44
C ILE A 59 3.04 -0.07 7.04
N THR A 60 2.36 -1.20 6.82
CA THR A 60 1.05 -1.49 7.40
C THR A 60 1.14 -1.57 8.92
N ARG A 61 2.09 -2.35 9.44
CA ARG A 61 2.29 -2.50 10.89
C ARG A 61 2.58 -1.18 11.59
N VAL A 62 3.45 -0.34 11.03
CA VAL A 62 3.79 0.96 11.64
C VAL A 62 2.68 1.99 11.51
N SER A 63 1.80 1.86 10.51
CA SER A 63 0.62 2.73 10.36
C SER A 63 -0.43 2.42 11.43
N TYR A 64 -0.69 1.14 11.71
CA TYR A 64 -1.72 0.71 12.67
C TYR A 64 -1.25 0.66 14.13
N SER A 65 0.06 0.61 14.39
CA SER A 65 0.59 0.58 15.76
C SER A 65 0.35 1.87 16.57
N LYS A 66 -0.15 2.95 15.94
CA LYS A 66 -0.46 4.23 16.59
C LYS A 66 -1.94 4.44 16.94
N SER A 67 -2.81 3.45 16.73
CA SER A 67 -4.24 3.54 17.05
C SER A 67 -4.61 2.97 18.45
N ARG A 68 -3.67 2.95 19.40
CA ARG A 68 -3.91 2.57 20.80
C ARG A 68 -3.38 3.62 21.75
#